data_AF-A0AAW3IQ88-F1
#
_entry.id   AF-A0AAW3IQ88-F1
#
_cell.length_a   1.000
_cell.length_b   1.000
_cell.length_c   1.000
_cell.angle_alpha   90.00
_cell.angle_beta   90.00
_cell.angle_gamma   90.00
#
_symmetry.space_group_name_H-M   'P 1'
#
loop_
_entity.id
_entity.type
_entity.pdbx_description
1 polymer ?
#
loop_
_entity_poly.entity_id
_entity_poly.type
_entity_poly.pdbx_seq_one_letter_code
_entity_poly.pdbx_strand_id
1 'polypeptide(L)'
;MLKRIGILFFLVFSTSVIASTLRTEINLQWMKSNYPRIQQQLRGDDLILVVPTINTLGEIWLHRDGAVSGEVSPLLLVALTHHTHVTLAVLSSEPDSFSKWLNELQGIVFTDFNGGDVEQLSQTKEDVVRALNLYMNSSPQTALAPYGKNLLERIQKVSIRSVD
;
A
#
# COMPACT_ATOMS: atom_id res chain seq x y z
N MET A 1 -14.77 52.80 -21.31
CA MET A 1 -15.29 51.95 -20.20
C MET A 1 -15.24 50.47 -20.60
N LEU A 2 -14.04 49.89 -20.78
CA LEU A 2 -13.91 48.49 -21.22
C LEU A 2 -12.64 47.84 -20.63
N LYS A 3 -12.47 47.91 -19.31
CA LYS A 3 -11.28 47.37 -18.61
C LYS A 3 -11.61 46.60 -17.32
N ARG A 4 -12.81 46.02 -17.18
CA ARG A 4 -13.21 45.32 -15.95
C ARG A 4 -13.90 43.96 -16.14
N ILE A 5 -13.72 43.29 -17.28
CA ILE A 5 -14.36 41.97 -17.54
C ILE A 5 -13.31 40.94 -17.96
N GLY A 6 -12.17 40.88 -17.25
CA GLY A 6 -11.07 39.97 -17.60
C GLY A 6 -10.44 39.23 -16.43
N ILE A 7 -11.04 39.25 -15.24
CA ILE A 7 -10.47 38.63 -14.02
C ILE A 7 -11.42 37.61 -13.38
N LEU A 8 -12.67 37.48 -13.83
CA LEU A 8 -13.64 36.58 -13.20
C LEU A 8 -13.69 35.15 -13.79
N PHE A 9 -12.79 34.78 -14.69
CA PHE A 9 -12.79 33.45 -15.33
C PHE A 9 -11.81 32.44 -14.71
N PHE A 10 -11.06 32.83 -13.67
CA PHE A 10 -10.00 31.99 -13.07
C PHE A 10 -10.39 31.30 -11.74
N LEU A 11 -11.66 31.30 -11.34
CA LEU A 11 -12.10 30.81 -10.03
C LEU A 11 -13.12 29.64 -10.07
N VAL A 12 -13.12 28.82 -11.12
CA VAL A 12 -14.11 27.72 -11.26
C VAL A 12 -13.48 26.33 -11.45
N PHE A 13 -12.22 26.10 -11.06
CA PHE A 13 -11.58 24.78 -11.21
C PHE A 13 -10.93 24.24 -9.94
N SER A 14 -11.67 24.15 -8.83
CA SER A 14 -11.14 23.53 -7.60
C SER A 14 -12.18 22.83 -6.71
N THR A 15 -13.21 22.19 -7.27
CA THR A 15 -14.18 21.41 -6.44
C THR A 15 -13.96 19.91 -6.47
N SER A 16 -13.05 19.39 -7.30
CA SER A 16 -12.81 17.94 -7.44
C SER A 16 -11.99 17.31 -6.31
N VAL A 17 -11.28 18.11 -5.51
CA VAL A 17 -10.32 17.64 -4.48
C VAL A 17 -11.00 17.32 -3.13
N ILE A 18 -12.22 17.80 -2.89
CA ILE A 18 -12.86 17.74 -1.57
C ILE A 18 -13.48 16.35 -1.29
N ALA A 19 -13.95 15.64 -2.32
CA ALA A 19 -14.58 14.33 -2.14
C ALA A 19 -13.56 13.19 -1.95
N SER A 20 -12.41 13.27 -2.64
CA SER A 20 -11.32 12.30 -2.48
C SER A 20 -10.72 12.36 -1.07
N THR A 21 -10.67 13.53 -0.44
CA THR A 21 -10.10 13.67 0.91
C THR A 21 -11.01 13.12 2.01
N LEU A 22 -12.33 13.36 1.96
CA LEU A 22 -13.24 12.87 3.00
C LEU A 22 -13.33 11.34 3.03
N ARG A 23 -13.45 10.71 1.85
CA ARG A 23 -13.50 9.23 1.77
C ARG A 23 -12.20 8.62 2.28
N THR A 24 -11.07 9.17 1.87
CA THR A 24 -9.75 8.70 2.33
C THR A 24 -9.59 8.86 3.83
N GLU A 25 -10.04 9.97 4.42
CA GLU A 25 -10.01 10.18 5.87
C GLU A 25 -10.86 9.15 6.63
N ILE A 26 -12.09 8.88 6.17
CA ILE A 26 -12.95 7.84 6.76
C ILE A 26 -12.27 6.47 6.69
N ASN A 27 -11.69 6.13 5.54
CA ASN A 27 -10.99 4.85 5.37
C ASN A 27 -9.76 4.76 6.30
N LEU A 28 -9.00 5.85 6.44
CA LEU A 28 -7.85 5.91 7.33
C LEU A 28 -8.26 5.75 8.80
N GLN A 29 -9.31 6.45 9.24
CA GLN A 29 -9.85 6.32 10.60
C GLN A 29 -10.38 4.91 10.87
N TRP A 30 -11.07 4.30 9.90
CA TRP A 30 -11.49 2.92 9.96
C TRP A 30 -10.29 1.98 10.13
N MET A 31 -9.24 2.15 9.32
CA MET A 31 -8.03 1.32 9.40
C MET A 31 -7.37 1.43 10.78
N LYS A 32 -7.18 2.65 11.29
CA LYS A 32 -6.58 2.91 12.61
C LYS A 32 -7.38 2.28 13.73
N SER A 33 -8.70 2.45 13.70
CA SER A 33 -9.59 1.95 14.75
C SER A 33 -9.73 0.41 14.75
N ASN A 34 -9.41 -0.24 13.63
CA ASN A 34 -9.61 -1.67 13.44
C ASN A 34 -8.30 -2.43 13.17
N TYR A 35 -7.14 -1.82 13.37
CA TYR A 35 -5.85 -2.35 12.92
C TYR A 35 -5.60 -3.82 13.31
N PRO A 36 -5.75 -4.25 14.57
CA PRO A 36 -5.51 -5.65 14.95
C PRO A 36 -6.50 -6.61 14.31
N ARG A 37 -7.76 -6.18 14.16
CA ARG A 37 -8.82 -6.98 13.53
C ARG A 37 -8.57 -7.13 12.03
N ILE A 38 -8.13 -6.06 11.35
CA ILE A 38 -7.75 -6.10 9.95
C ILE A 38 -6.59 -7.07 9.76
N GLN A 39 -5.56 -6.99 10.61
CA GLN A 39 -4.42 -7.91 10.55
C GLN A 39 -4.85 -9.38 10.73
N GLN A 40 -5.74 -9.66 11.68
CA GLN A 40 -6.30 -11.01 11.86
C GLN A 40 -7.10 -11.45 10.62
N GLN A 41 -7.93 -10.56 10.09
CA GLN A 41 -8.78 -10.86 8.94
C GLN A 41 -7.96 -11.15 7.68
N LEU A 42 -6.91 -10.38 7.41
CA LEU A 42 -5.98 -10.59 6.30
C LEU A 42 -5.18 -11.89 6.39
N ARG A 43 -5.17 -12.56 7.54
CA ARG A 43 -4.54 -13.88 7.73
C ARG A 43 -5.52 -15.04 7.54
N GLY A 44 -6.82 -14.76 7.42
CA GLY A 44 -7.87 -15.76 7.22
C GLY A 44 -8.31 -15.84 5.76
N ASP A 45 -9.14 -16.83 5.43
CA ASP A 45 -9.53 -17.12 4.05
C ASP A 45 -10.94 -16.64 3.66
N ASP A 46 -11.60 -15.84 4.51
CA ASP A 46 -12.93 -15.31 4.22
C ASP A 46 -12.86 -14.19 3.17
N LEU A 47 -12.92 -14.57 1.89
CA LEU A 47 -12.84 -13.66 0.75
C LEU A 47 -13.92 -12.57 0.76
N ILE A 48 -15.08 -12.81 1.39
CA ILE A 48 -16.17 -11.81 1.49
C ILE A 48 -15.68 -10.60 2.30
N LEU A 49 -14.85 -10.84 3.31
CA LEU A 49 -14.28 -9.79 4.15
C LEU A 49 -12.92 -9.31 3.63
N VAL A 50 -12.06 -10.25 3.23
CA VAL A 50 -10.68 -9.97 2.80
C VAL A 50 -10.63 -9.05 1.59
N VAL A 51 -11.40 -9.34 0.51
CA VAL A 51 -11.29 -8.56 -0.73
C VAL A 51 -11.69 -7.10 -0.52
N PRO A 52 -12.84 -6.77 0.11
CA PRO A 52 -13.16 -5.39 0.45
C PRO A 52 -12.11 -4.72 1.33
N THR A 53 -11.54 -5.44 2.30
CA THR A 53 -10.48 -4.89 3.15
C THR A 53 -9.22 -4.56 2.36
N ILE A 54 -8.76 -5.43 1.46
CA ILE A 54 -7.60 -5.14 0.61
C ILE A 54 -7.89 -3.95 -0.31
N ASN A 55 -9.09 -3.84 -0.87
CA ASN A 55 -9.50 -2.69 -1.68
C ASN A 55 -9.47 -1.38 -0.87
N THR A 56 -10.00 -1.38 0.35
CA THR A 56 -9.95 -0.20 1.23
C THR A 56 -8.52 0.18 1.60
N LEU A 57 -7.66 -0.80 1.89
CA LEU A 57 -6.23 -0.55 2.12
C LEU A 57 -5.54 0.00 0.87
N GLY A 58 -5.92 -0.47 -0.33
CA GLY A 58 -5.46 0.07 -1.61
C GLY A 58 -5.84 1.53 -1.81
N GLU A 59 -7.07 1.91 -1.45
CA GLU A 59 -7.52 3.31 -1.52
C GLU A 59 -6.74 4.22 -0.57
N ILE A 60 -6.51 3.77 0.67
CA ILE A 60 -5.67 4.51 1.64
C ILE A 60 -4.25 4.65 1.10
N TRP A 61 -3.70 3.55 0.61
CA TRP A 61 -2.35 3.50 0.04
C TRP A 61 -2.21 4.40 -1.18
N LEU A 62 -3.18 4.47 -2.07
CA LEU A 62 -3.12 5.34 -3.24
C LEU A 62 -2.98 6.82 -2.85
N HIS A 63 -3.69 7.24 -1.81
CA HIS A 63 -3.74 8.62 -1.35
C HIS A 63 -2.77 8.92 -0.20
N ARG A 64 -1.82 8.01 0.07
CA ARG A 64 -0.89 8.12 1.19
C ARG A 64 0.06 9.32 1.06
N ASP A 65 0.36 9.92 2.20
CA ASP A 65 1.58 10.71 2.40
C ASP A 65 2.68 9.84 3.05
N GLY A 66 3.79 10.45 3.48
CA GLY A 66 4.88 9.71 4.13
C GLY A 66 4.48 9.01 5.44
N ALA A 67 3.59 9.62 6.23
CA ALA A 67 3.14 9.05 7.51
C ALA A 67 2.15 7.90 7.26
N VAL A 68 1.15 8.12 6.42
CA VAL A 68 0.17 7.10 6.03
C VAL A 68 0.86 5.91 5.35
N SER A 69 1.94 6.15 4.59
CA SER A 69 2.76 5.08 4.00
C SER A 69 3.29 4.12 5.06
N GLY A 70 3.80 4.62 6.19
CA GLY A 70 4.30 3.78 7.27
C GLY A 70 3.20 2.96 7.97
N GLU A 71 1.98 3.48 8.03
CA GLU A 71 0.87 2.82 8.71
C GLU A 71 0.20 1.73 7.86
N VAL A 72 -0.05 2.00 6.56
CA VAL A 72 -0.78 1.08 5.67
C VAL A 72 0.11 -0.03 5.10
N SER A 73 1.40 0.26 4.89
CA SER A 73 2.32 -0.68 4.23
C SER A 73 2.51 -2.00 4.98
N PRO A 74 2.63 -2.04 6.32
CA PRO A 74 2.70 -3.31 7.05
C PRO A 74 1.46 -4.19 6.81
N LEU A 75 0.25 -3.61 6.76
CA LEU A 75 -0.97 -4.36 6.46
C LEU A 75 -0.98 -4.86 5.01
N LEU A 76 -0.47 -4.08 4.06
CA LEU A 76 -0.30 -4.54 2.68
C LEU A 76 0.71 -5.69 2.57
N LEU A 77 1.78 -5.70 3.38
CA LEU A 77 2.71 -6.83 3.44
C LEU A 77 2.02 -8.09 3.98
N VAL A 78 1.19 -7.97 5.03
CA VAL A 78 0.38 -9.10 5.51
C VAL A 78 -0.56 -9.59 4.41
N ALA A 79 -1.25 -8.68 3.72
CA ALA A 79 -2.13 -9.03 2.60
C ALA A 79 -1.36 -9.72 1.46
N LEU A 80 -0.15 -9.25 1.12
CA LEU A 80 0.71 -9.89 0.12
C LEU A 80 1.12 -11.30 0.51
N THR A 81 1.36 -11.57 1.79
CA THR A 81 1.75 -12.89 2.28
C THR A 81 0.63 -13.92 2.14
N HIS A 82 -0.62 -13.52 2.37
CA HIS A 82 -1.77 -14.45 2.41
C HIS A 82 -2.64 -14.42 1.15
N HIS A 83 -2.72 -13.27 0.49
CA HIS A 83 -3.63 -13.01 -0.64
C HIS A 83 -2.90 -12.30 -1.80
N THR A 84 -1.71 -12.79 -2.12
CA THR A 84 -0.78 -12.18 -3.10
C THR A 84 -1.43 -11.73 -4.38
N HIS A 85 -2.28 -12.57 -4.99
CA HIS A 85 -2.96 -12.27 -6.25
C HIS A 85 -3.87 -11.04 -6.15
N VAL A 86 -4.72 -10.98 -5.12
CA VAL A 86 -5.67 -9.88 -4.91
C VAL A 86 -4.93 -8.60 -4.59
N THR A 87 -3.92 -8.67 -3.71
CA THR A 87 -3.15 -7.49 -3.34
C THR A 87 -2.34 -6.95 -4.52
N LEU A 88 -1.72 -7.82 -5.33
CA LEU A 88 -1.04 -7.37 -6.55
C LEU A 88 -2.01 -6.75 -7.56
N ALA A 89 -3.22 -7.29 -7.70
CA ALA A 89 -4.22 -6.70 -8.59
C ALA A 89 -4.56 -5.25 -8.16
N VAL A 90 -4.80 -5.02 -6.87
CA VAL A 90 -5.06 -3.68 -6.32
C VAL A 90 -3.87 -2.75 -6.47
N LEU A 91 -2.65 -3.20 -6.17
CA LEU A 91 -1.48 -2.34 -6.27
C LEU A 91 -1.11 -2.02 -7.72
N SER A 92 -1.34 -2.97 -8.64
CA SER A 92 -1.02 -2.82 -10.07
C SER A 92 -1.96 -1.86 -10.80
N SER A 93 -3.13 -1.54 -10.24
CA SER A 93 -4.05 -0.59 -10.87
C SER A 93 -3.51 0.83 -10.89
N GLU A 94 -2.48 1.13 -10.07
CA GLU A 94 -1.86 2.44 -9.94
C GLU A 94 -0.33 2.35 -10.08
N PRO A 95 0.18 2.16 -11.32
CA PRO A 95 1.58 1.78 -11.56
C PRO A 95 2.61 2.80 -11.05
N ASP A 96 2.31 4.10 -11.16
CA ASP A 96 3.19 5.17 -10.68
C ASP A 96 3.27 5.17 -9.15
N SER A 97 2.12 4.99 -8.49
CA SER A 97 2.03 4.89 -7.04
C SER A 97 2.77 3.65 -6.52
N PHE A 98 2.67 2.54 -7.25
CA PHE A 98 3.41 1.31 -7.01
C PHE A 98 4.93 1.51 -7.11
N SER A 99 5.40 2.09 -8.22
CA SER A 99 6.83 2.37 -8.42
C SER A 99 7.40 3.26 -7.31
N LYS A 100 6.67 4.31 -6.92
CA LYS A 100 7.05 5.18 -5.80
C LYS A 100 7.13 4.38 -4.49
N TRP A 101 6.10 3.58 -4.18
CA TRP A 101 6.05 2.77 -2.97
C TRP A 101 7.24 1.79 -2.87
N LEU A 102 7.59 1.12 -3.97
CA LEU A 102 8.75 0.22 -4.02
C LEU A 102 10.04 0.91 -3.55
N ASN A 103 10.24 2.17 -3.95
CA ASN A 103 11.44 2.93 -3.57
C ASN A 103 11.45 3.29 -2.08
N GLU A 104 10.28 3.43 -1.47
CA GLU A 104 10.10 3.83 -0.07
C GLU A 104 10.20 2.65 0.91
N LEU A 105 9.97 1.41 0.46
CA LEU A 105 9.85 0.19 1.29
C LEU A 105 10.88 0.08 2.43
N GLN A 106 12.15 0.33 2.15
CA GLN A 106 13.19 0.22 3.17
C GLN A 106 12.95 1.16 4.35
N GLY A 107 12.63 2.42 4.07
CA GLY A 107 12.42 3.44 5.10
C GLY A 107 11.08 3.33 5.82
N ILE A 108 10.07 2.70 5.21
CA ILE A 108 8.71 2.65 5.77
C ILE A 108 8.38 1.34 6.49
N VAL A 109 8.90 0.20 6.04
CA VAL A 109 8.53 -1.13 6.59
C VAL A 109 9.71 -2.00 6.98
N PHE A 110 10.94 -1.68 6.58
CA PHE A 110 12.13 -2.48 6.91
C PHE A 110 13.18 -1.66 7.68
N THR A 111 12.71 -0.71 8.49
CA THR A 111 13.53 0.05 9.43
C THR A 111 12.95 -0.13 10.83
N ASP A 112 13.78 -0.63 11.74
CA ASP A 112 13.51 -0.70 13.17
C ASP A 112 13.77 0.68 13.78
N PHE A 113 12.69 1.40 14.08
CA PHE A 113 12.73 2.77 14.62
C PHE A 113 12.76 2.80 16.16
N ASN A 114 12.30 1.73 16.81
CA ASN A 114 12.11 1.71 18.28
C ASN A 114 13.11 0.80 18.99
N GLY A 115 13.86 0.00 18.24
CA GLY A 115 14.75 -1.03 18.75
C GLY A 115 13.99 -2.32 19.08
N GLY A 116 14.57 -3.46 18.70
CA GLY A 116 14.08 -4.80 19.07
C GLY A 116 13.19 -5.47 18.02
N ASP A 117 12.90 -4.81 16.89
CA ASP A 117 12.01 -5.33 15.86
C ASP A 117 12.75 -6.02 14.70
N VAL A 118 14.08 -5.99 14.66
CA VAL A 118 14.90 -6.53 13.56
C VAL A 118 14.52 -7.97 13.18
N GLU A 119 14.28 -8.83 14.16
CA GLU A 119 13.90 -10.24 13.92
C GLU A 119 12.51 -10.33 13.27
N GLN A 120 11.53 -9.58 13.78
CA GLN A 120 10.18 -9.54 13.23
C GLN A 120 10.16 -8.97 11.80
N LEU A 121 10.96 -7.95 11.52
CA LEU A 121 11.11 -7.38 10.19
C LEU A 121 11.77 -8.37 9.23
N SER A 122 12.72 -9.17 9.72
CA SER A 122 13.37 -10.25 8.96
C SER A 122 12.38 -11.33 8.58
N GLN A 123 11.58 -11.79 9.54
CA GLN A 123 10.54 -12.77 9.29
C GLN A 123 9.51 -12.25 8.29
N THR A 124 9.05 -11.01 8.45
CA THR A 124 8.09 -10.38 7.53
C THR A 124 8.65 -10.32 6.11
N LYS A 125 9.93 -9.94 5.95
CA LYS A 125 10.61 -9.92 4.66
C LYS A 125 10.61 -11.31 4.02
N GLU A 126 11.00 -12.33 4.78
CA GLU A 126 11.08 -13.72 4.29
C GLU A 126 9.72 -14.27 3.88
N ASP A 127 8.68 -14.01 4.67
CA ASP A 127 7.33 -14.49 4.40
C ASP A 127 6.75 -13.88 3.11
N VAL A 128 6.94 -12.57 2.90
CA VAL A 128 6.52 -11.90 1.67
C VAL A 128 7.32 -12.42 0.47
N VAL A 129 8.63 -12.61 0.61
CA VAL A 129 9.47 -13.21 -0.45
C VAL A 129 9.00 -14.61 -0.79
N ARG A 130 8.66 -15.43 0.20
CA ARG A 130 8.13 -16.78 0.00
C ARG A 130 6.81 -16.75 -0.76
N ALA A 131 5.86 -15.92 -0.32
CA ALA A 131 4.55 -15.77 -0.97
C ALA A 131 4.68 -15.31 -2.43
N LEU A 132 5.53 -14.31 -2.70
CA LEU A 132 5.78 -13.83 -4.06
C LEU A 132 6.42 -14.90 -4.94
N ASN A 133 7.40 -15.65 -4.43
CA ASN A 133 7.99 -16.76 -5.18
C ASN A 133 6.95 -17.84 -5.53
N LEU A 134 6.10 -18.21 -4.56
CA LEU A 134 5.01 -19.18 -4.80
C LEU A 134 4.07 -18.69 -5.89
N TYR A 135 3.65 -17.41 -5.83
CA TYR A 135 2.80 -16.80 -6.85
C TYR A 135 3.47 -16.75 -8.23
N MET A 136 4.75 -16.38 -8.29
CA MET A 136 5.48 -16.31 -9.57
C MET A 136 5.71 -17.68 -10.21
N ASN A 137 5.75 -18.75 -9.41
CA ASN A 137 5.91 -20.12 -9.88
C ASN A 137 4.57 -20.82 -10.21
N SER A 138 3.42 -20.25 -9.85
CA SER A 138 2.09 -20.86 -10.04
C SER A 138 1.40 -20.47 -11.36
N SER A 139 2.16 -20.01 -12.36
CA SER A 139 1.64 -19.40 -13.60
C SER A 139 0.85 -18.10 -13.32
N PRO A 140 1.55 -17.03 -12.91
CA PRO A 140 0.91 -15.77 -12.57
C PRO A 140 0.16 -15.19 -13.77
N GLN A 141 -0.90 -14.43 -13.50
CA GLN A 141 -1.60 -13.69 -14.55
C GLN A 141 -0.63 -12.76 -15.28
N THR A 142 -0.66 -12.78 -16.62
CA THR A 142 0.31 -12.06 -17.47
C THR A 142 0.38 -10.57 -17.12
N ALA A 143 -0.76 -9.94 -16.80
CA ALA A 143 -0.82 -8.53 -16.42
C ALA A 143 -0.16 -8.22 -15.07
N LEU A 144 -0.13 -9.19 -14.14
CA LEU A 144 0.38 -9.00 -12.78
C LEU A 144 1.83 -9.47 -12.62
N ALA A 145 2.33 -10.33 -13.51
CA ALA A 145 3.67 -10.88 -13.45
C ALA A 145 4.79 -9.82 -13.36
N PRO A 146 4.75 -8.69 -14.11
CA PRO A 146 5.75 -7.63 -13.96
C PRO A 146 5.77 -7.00 -12.57
N TYR A 147 4.60 -6.78 -11.96
CA TYR A 147 4.48 -6.20 -10.62
C TYR A 147 4.98 -7.15 -9.55
N GLY A 148 4.60 -8.44 -9.63
CA GLY A 148 5.11 -9.47 -8.73
C GLY A 148 6.63 -9.60 -8.80
N LYS A 149 7.21 -9.60 -10.02
CA LYS A 149 8.66 -9.63 -10.23
C LYS A 149 9.36 -8.40 -9.66
N ASN A 150 8.88 -7.20 -9.97
CA ASN A 150 9.50 -5.95 -9.50
C ASN A 150 9.47 -5.85 -7.97
N LEU A 151 8.36 -6.24 -7.34
CA LEU A 151 8.23 -6.26 -5.88
C LEU A 151 9.18 -7.28 -5.26
N LEU A 152 9.24 -8.50 -5.79
CA LEU A 152 10.15 -9.54 -5.31
C LEU A 152 11.60 -9.10 -5.38
N GLU A 153 12.04 -8.59 -6.55
CA GLU A 153 13.41 -8.09 -6.74
C GLU A 153 13.73 -6.94 -5.77
N ARG A 154 12.76 -6.04 -5.56
CA ARG A 154 12.95 -4.91 -4.65
C ARG A 154 13.10 -5.39 -3.20
N ILE A 155 12.17 -6.22 -2.72
CA ILE A 155 12.19 -6.71 -1.33
C ILE A 155 13.47 -7.48 -1.06
N GLN A 156 13.91 -8.36 -1.97
CA GLN A 156 15.16 -9.12 -1.81
C GLN A 156 16.37 -8.19 -1.59
N LYS A 157 16.44 -7.07 -2.33
CA LYS A 157 17.52 -6.07 -2.25
C LYS A 157 17.43 -5.14 -1.04
N VAL A 158 16.26 -5.01 -0.39
CA VAL A 158 16.11 -4.14 0.79
C VAL A 158 16.84 -4.75 1.99
N SER A 159 17.72 -3.98 2.62
CA SER A 159 18.32 -4.34 3.91
C SER A 159 17.43 -3.85 5.06
N ILE A 160 17.33 -4.65 6.11
CA ILE A 160 16.72 -4.20 7.37
C ILE A 160 17.68 -3.25 8.05
N ARG A 161 17.18 -2.08 8.43
CA ARG A 161 17.95 -1.07 9.15
C ARG A 161 17.47 -1.01 10.60
N SER A 162 18.36 -0.63 11.51
CA SER A 162 18.01 -0.22 12.86
C SER A 162 18.52 1.20 13.04
N VAL A 163 17.73 2.05 13.71
CA VAL A 163 18.13 3.40 14.07
C VAL A 163 18.71 3.34 15.48
N ASP A 164 20.04 3.51 15.57
CA ASP A 164 20.78 3.62 16.84
C ASP A 164 20.53 4.96 17.55
#